data_AF-A0A6N8FM87-F1
#
_entry.id   AF-A0A6N8FM87-F1
#
_cell.length_a   1.000
_cell.length_b   1.000
_cell.length_c   1.000
_cell.angle_alpha   90.00
_cell.angle_beta   90.00
_cell.angle_gamma   90.00
#
_symmetry.space_group_name_H-M   'P 1'
#
loop_
_entity.id
_entity.type
_entity.pdbx_description
1 polymer ?
#
loop_
_entity_poly.entity_id
_entity_poly.type
_entity_poly.pdbx_seq_one_letter_code
_entity_poly.pdbx_strand_id
1 'polypeptide(L)'
;MRKRIIPLVATLVIIVLSIVSISLYQDKKEAEEDIYRKELLIFQNHVTGTVRAVEAKEEKLLEEKLLQLSTFETFHSRTLEFGVECQILVDTYKEGILHLLNAEPDNYSVVNDELSEIFNTIVSNKETDWNEKEFNSLVAELFPIVENFRDEAETLSEG
;
A
#
# COMPACT_ATOMS: atom_id res chain seq x y z
N MET A 1 18.56 -8.85 -57.90
CA MET A 1 18.01 -7.88 -56.91
C MET A 1 17.07 -8.49 -55.87
N ARG A 2 16.17 -9.43 -56.19
CA ARG A 2 15.20 -10.01 -55.23
C ARG A 2 15.79 -10.72 -53.98
N LYS A 3 16.99 -11.33 -54.07
CA LYS A 3 17.60 -12.05 -52.92
C LYS A 3 18.20 -11.15 -51.83
N ARG A 4 18.49 -9.87 -52.11
CA ARG A 4 19.02 -8.91 -51.12
C ARG A 4 17.93 -8.11 -50.40
N ILE A 5 16.72 -8.06 -50.96
CA ILE A 5 15.59 -7.32 -50.39
C ILE A 5 15.01 -8.09 -49.19
N ILE A 6 14.91 -9.42 -49.27
CA ILE A 6 14.38 -10.27 -48.20
C ILE A 6 15.12 -10.09 -46.86
N PRO A 7 16.46 -10.19 -46.79
CA PRO A 7 17.16 -9.99 -45.52
C PRO A 7 17.01 -8.56 -45.00
N LEU A 8 16.94 -7.57 -45.89
CA LEU A 8 16.80 -6.16 -45.51
C LEU A 8 15.41 -5.86 -44.91
N VAL A 9 14.36 -6.44 -45.48
CA VAL A 9 12.99 -6.38 -44.93
C VAL A 9 12.92 -7.12 -43.60
N ALA A 10 13.53 -8.29 -43.47
CA ALA A 10 13.54 -9.06 -42.23
C ALA A 10 14.23 -8.28 -41.09
N THR A 11 15.38 -7.66 -41.36
CA THR A 11 16.07 -6.80 -40.37
C THR A 11 15.19 -5.63 -39.94
N LEU A 12 14.49 -4.99 -40.88
CA LEU A 12 13.60 -3.87 -40.56
C LEU A 12 12.44 -4.31 -39.66
N VAL A 13 11.83 -5.46 -39.94
CA VAL A 13 10.76 -6.05 -39.12
C VAL A 13 11.26 -6.35 -37.70
N ILE A 14 12.46 -6.93 -37.56
CA ILE A 14 13.04 -7.22 -36.23
C ILE A 14 13.22 -5.93 -35.44
N ILE A 15 13.75 -4.86 -36.05
CA ILE A 15 13.95 -3.57 -35.37
C ILE A 15 12.61 -3.01 -34.89
N VAL A 16 11.57 -3.04 -35.75
CA VAL A 16 10.24 -2.54 -35.39
C VAL A 16 9.64 -3.38 -34.26
N LEU A 17 9.75 -4.71 -34.32
CA LEU A 17 9.28 -5.60 -33.25
C LEU A 17 9.99 -5.32 -31.92
N SER A 18 11.31 -5.10 -31.94
CA SER A 18 12.07 -4.76 -30.72
C SER A 18 11.61 -3.43 -30.11
N ILE A 19 11.36 -2.40 -30.93
CA ILE A 19 10.84 -1.10 -30.45
C ILE A 19 9.45 -1.28 -29.81
N VAL A 20 8.56 -2.04 -30.47
CA VAL A 20 7.22 -2.32 -29.94
C VAL A 20 7.28 -3.13 -28.64
N SER A 21 8.15 -4.14 -28.55
CA SER A 21 8.32 -4.92 -27.33
C SER A 21 8.87 -4.08 -26.18
N ILE A 22 9.81 -3.16 -26.44
CA ILE A 22 10.32 -2.24 -25.42
C ILE A 22 9.23 -1.28 -24.97
N SER A 23 8.47 -0.68 -25.91
CA SER A 23 7.37 0.23 -25.58
C SER A 23 6.31 -0.47 -24.73
N LEU A 24 5.85 -1.66 -25.13
CA LEU A 24 4.86 -2.42 -24.37
C LEU A 24 5.38 -2.84 -22.99
N TYR A 25 6.67 -3.16 -22.88
CA TYR A 25 7.30 -3.46 -21.61
C TYR A 25 7.36 -2.24 -20.69
N GLN A 26 7.73 -1.07 -21.23
CA GLN A 26 7.75 0.20 -20.50
C GLN A 26 6.34 0.60 -20.04
N ASP A 27 5.36 0.59 -20.94
CA ASP A 27 3.96 0.92 -20.62
C ASP A 27 3.41 0.03 -19.51
N LYS A 28 3.72 -1.29 -19.55
CA LYS A 28 3.32 -2.23 -18.52
C LYS A 28 4.00 -1.95 -17.18
N LYS A 29 5.32 -1.68 -17.19
CA LYS A 29 6.08 -1.34 -15.99
C LYS A 29 5.53 -0.08 -15.32
N GLU A 30 5.30 0.98 -16.09
CA GLU A 30 4.72 2.23 -15.60
C GLU A 30 3.33 2.00 -14.98
N ALA A 31 2.49 1.16 -15.61
CA ALA A 31 1.19 0.81 -15.06
C ALA A 31 1.28 0.04 -13.73
N GLU A 32 2.25 -0.86 -13.56
CA GLU A 32 2.48 -1.60 -12.31
C GLU A 32 3.01 -0.68 -11.20
N GLU A 33 3.99 0.17 -11.50
CA GLU A 33 4.54 1.17 -10.58
C GLU A 33 3.45 2.14 -10.08
N ASP A 34 2.57 2.58 -11.00
CA ASP A 34 1.42 3.43 -10.68
C ASP A 34 0.43 2.75 -9.72
N ILE A 35 0.28 1.43 -9.80
CA ILE A 35 -0.58 0.68 -8.89
C ILE A 35 0.05 0.68 -7.49
N TYR A 36 1.32 0.28 -7.35
CA TYR A 36 1.99 0.26 -6.04
C TYR A 36 2.00 1.63 -5.36
N ARG A 37 2.25 2.70 -6.14
CA ARG A 37 2.17 4.07 -5.63
C ARG A 37 0.77 4.42 -5.13
N LYS A 38 -0.28 4.04 -5.86
CA LYS A 38 -1.67 4.32 -5.44
C LYS A 38 -2.01 3.60 -4.14
N GLU A 39 -1.65 2.32 -4.03
CA GLU A 39 -1.85 1.54 -2.80
C GLU A 39 -1.16 2.20 -1.60
N LEU A 40 0.12 2.58 -1.75
CA LEU A 40 0.86 3.24 -0.68
C LEU A 40 0.23 4.58 -0.26
N LEU A 41 -0.20 5.40 -1.23
CA LEU A 41 -0.86 6.68 -0.95
C LEU A 41 -2.20 6.48 -0.23
N ILE A 42 -2.95 5.44 -0.58
CA ILE A 42 -4.21 5.11 0.09
C ILE A 42 -3.92 4.69 1.53
N PHE A 43 -2.98 3.76 1.75
CA PHE A 43 -2.59 3.34 3.09
C PHE A 43 -2.10 4.52 3.93
N GLN A 44 -1.24 5.37 3.37
CA GLN A 44 -0.78 6.61 4.01
C GLN A 44 -1.95 7.51 4.44
N ASN A 45 -2.97 7.67 3.59
CA ASN A 45 -4.14 8.49 3.91
C ASN A 45 -4.95 7.91 5.08
N HIS A 46 -5.06 6.59 5.17
CA HIS A 46 -5.72 5.94 6.31
C HIS A 46 -4.93 6.15 7.60
N VAL A 47 -3.62 5.89 7.59
CA VAL A 47 -2.73 6.12 8.75
C VAL A 47 -2.78 7.57 9.21
N THR A 48 -2.66 8.52 8.28
CA THR A 48 -2.74 9.96 8.58
C THR A 48 -4.07 10.33 9.24
N GLY A 49 -5.17 9.76 8.75
CA GLY A 49 -6.49 10.00 9.33
C GLY A 49 -6.63 9.42 10.73
N THR A 50 -6.10 8.22 10.97
CA THR A 50 -6.10 7.57 12.29
C THR A 50 -5.26 8.37 13.29
N VAL A 51 -4.05 8.80 12.92
CA VAL A 51 -3.21 9.69 13.78
C VAL A 51 -4.01 10.91 14.20
N ARG A 52 -4.66 11.60 13.26
CA ARG A 52 -5.46 12.79 13.55
C ARG A 52 -6.65 12.49 14.47
N ALA A 53 -7.31 11.35 14.29
CA ALA A 53 -8.42 10.93 15.14
C ALA A 53 -7.96 10.64 16.57
N VAL A 54 -6.81 9.98 16.71
CA VAL A 54 -6.17 9.67 17.99
C VAL A 54 -5.74 10.94 18.72
N GLU A 55 -5.01 11.82 18.05
CA GLU A 55 -4.56 13.10 18.62
C GLU A 55 -5.73 13.97 19.10
N ALA A 56 -6.83 13.97 18.36
CA ALA A 56 -8.04 14.72 18.67
C ALA A 56 -8.99 13.98 19.63
N LYS A 57 -8.74 12.69 19.93
CA LYS A 57 -9.65 11.79 20.65
C LYS A 57 -11.06 11.75 20.02
N GLU A 58 -11.13 11.78 18.69
CA GLU A 58 -12.37 11.86 17.91
C GLU A 58 -12.80 10.50 17.36
N GLU A 59 -13.62 9.77 18.12
CA GLU A 59 -14.16 8.46 17.74
C GLU A 59 -14.85 8.47 16.36
N LYS A 60 -15.68 9.48 16.08
CA LYS A 60 -16.36 9.59 14.77
C LYS A 60 -15.40 9.65 13.59
N LEU A 61 -14.28 10.34 13.74
CA LEU A 61 -13.28 10.41 12.68
C LEU A 61 -12.61 9.04 12.51
N LEU A 62 -12.36 8.31 13.60
CA LEU A 62 -11.82 6.95 13.57
C LEU A 62 -12.80 5.97 12.88
N GLU A 63 -14.10 6.03 13.21
CA GLU A 63 -15.16 5.26 12.55
C GLU A 63 -15.23 5.55 11.04
N GLU A 64 -15.14 6.83 10.65
CA GLU A 64 -15.10 7.22 9.24
C GLU A 64 -13.89 6.62 8.51
N LYS A 65 -12.72 6.56 9.18
CA LYS A 65 -11.51 5.95 8.58
C LYS A 65 -11.63 4.45 8.44
N LEU A 66 -12.18 3.76 9.44
CA LEU A 66 -12.46 2.33 9.36
C LEU A 66 -13.45 2.02 8.21
N LEU A 67 -14.50 2.82 8.06
CA LEU A 67 -15.47 2.65 6.97
C LEU A 67 -14.81 2.86 5.61
N GLN A 68 -13.95 3.88 5.46
CA GLN A 68 -13.21 4.11 4.22
C GLN A 68 -12.28 2.94 3.89
N LEU A 69 -11.56 2.40 4.88
CA LEU A 69 -10.62 1.29 4.71
C LEU A 69 -11.35 0.00 4.29
N SER A 70 -12.42 -0.35 4.99
CA SER A 70 -13.26 -1.53 4.66
C SER A 70 -13.97 -1.39 3.31
N THR A 71 -14.39 -0.18 2.95
CA THR A 71 -14.98 0.10 1.63
C THR A 71 -13.93 -0.05 0.53
N PHE A 72 -12.71 0.41 0.77
CA PHE A 72 -11.59 0.23 -0.17
C PHE A 72 -11.33 -1.26 -0.46
N GLU A 73 -11.21 -2.10 0.57
CA GLU A 73 -11.07 -3.56 0.42
C GLU A 73 -12.20 -4.18 -0.42
N THR A 74 -13.44 -3.72 -0.20
CA THR A 74 -14.63 -4.25 -0.88
C THR A 74 -14.63 -3.98 -2.39
N PHE A 75 -13.98 -2.88 -2.83
CA PHE A 75 -13.92 -2.52 -4.26
C PHE A 75 -12.59 -2.88 -4.94
N HIS A 76 -11.52 -3.17 -4.19
CA HIS A 76 -10.19 -3.48 -4.75
C HIS A 76 -9.83 -4.97 -4.84
N SER A 77 -10.76 -5.88 -4.53
CA SER A 77 -10.49 -7.34 -4.45
C SER A 77 -10.19 -8.08 -5.77
N ARG A 78 -9.88 -7.40 -6.89
CA ARG A 78 -9.70 -8.09 -8.19
C ARG A 78 -8.42 -7.79 -8.95
N THR A 79 -7.57 -6.87 -8.50
CA THR A 79 -6.50 -6.35 -9.38
C THR A 79 -5.08 -6.66 -8.91
N LEU A 80 -4.89 -7.14 -7.68
CA LEU A 80 -3.59 -7.57 -7.20
C LEU A 80 -3.64 -9.06 -6.85
N GLU A 81 -3.31 -9.93 -7.81
CA GLU A 81 -2.87 -11.31 -7.55
C GLU A 81 -1.52 -11.35 -6.78
N PHE A 82 -0.96 -10.19 -6.47
CA PHE A 82 0.30 -9.99 -5.77
C PHE A 82 0.03 -9.61 -4.31
N GLY A 83 0.62 -10.35 -3.36
CA GLY A 83 0.80 -9.85 -1.99
C GLY A 83 -0.26 -10.26 -0.99
N VAL A 84 -0.32 -11.56 -0.68
CA VAL A 84 -0.95 -12.07 0.56
C VAL A 84 -0.47 -11.26 1.77
N GLU A 85 0.82 -10.91 1.81
CA GLU A 85 1.45 -10.13 2.87
C GLU A 85 0.88 -8.71 2.99
N CYS A 86 0.58 -8.04 1.87
CA CYS A 86 -0.02 -6.70 1.88
C CYS A 86 -1.47 -6.75 2.39
N GLN A 87 -2.23 -7.76 2.00
CA GLN A 87 -3.59 -7.95 2.52
C GLN A 87 -3.56 -8.21 4.02
N ILE A 88 -2.67 -9.09 4.51
CA ILE A 88 -2.53 -9.35 5.94
C ILE A 88 -2.13 -8.07 6.69
N LEU A 89 -1.22 -7.24 6.14
CA LEU A 89 -0.85 -5.95 6.75
C LEU A 89 -2.08 -5.05 6.93
N VAL A 90 -2.89 -4.90 5.88
CA VAL A 90 -4.10 -4.07 5.90
C VAL A 90 -5.14 -4.62 6.86
N ASP A 91 -5.38 -5.94 6.85
CA ASP A 91 -6.31 -6.61 7.76
C ASP A 91 -5.87 -6.42 9.23
N THR A 92 -4.56 -6.58 9.51
CA THR A 92 -3.98 -6.37 10.84
C THR A 92 -4.16 -4.93 11.31
N TYR A 93 -3.90 -3.97 10.43
CA TYR A 93 -4.10 -2.54 10.73
C TYR A 93 -5.57 -2.22 11.01
N LYS A 94 -6.48 -2.80 10.22
CA LYS A 94 -7.93 -2.67 10.40
C LYS A 94 -8.40 -3.26 11.74
N GLU A 95 -7.86 -4.42 12.13
CA GLU A 95 -8.11 -5.02 13.44
C GLU A 95 -7.67 -4.08 14.57
N GLY A 96 -6.47 -3.48 14.47
CA GLY A 96 -6.01 -2.49 15.45
C GLY A 96 -6.96 -1.29 15.58
N ILE A 97 -7.49 -0.76 14.47
CA ILE A 97 -8.51 0.30 14.51
C ILE A 97 -9.80 -0.17 15.20
N LEU A 98 -10.24 -1.40 14.92
CA LEU A 98 -11.43 -1.99 15.56
C LEU A 98 -11.25 -2.12 17.07
N HIS A 99 -10.08 -2.58 17.53
CA HIS A 99 -9.79 -2.63 18.96
C HIS A 99 -9.79 -1.23 19.58
N LEU A 100 -9.16 -0.27 18.91
CA LEU A 100 -9.08 1.11 19.38
C LEU A 100 -10.48 1.76 19.50
N LEU A 101 -11.40 1.47 18.58
CA LEU A 101 -12.80 1.92 18.68
C LEU A 101 -13.54 1.36 19.90
N ASN A 102 -13.12 0.20 20.42
CA ASN A 102 -13.70 -0.38 21.63
C ASN A 102 -13.02 0.11 22.92
N ALA A 103 -11.91 0.85 22.82
CA ALA A 103 -11.21 1.45 23.96
C ALA A 103 -11.76 2.85 24.30
N GLU A 104 -11.55 3.30 25.54
CA GLU A 104 -11.90 4.68 25.92
C GLU A 104 -11.03 5.72 25.16
N PRO A 105 -11.62 6.78 24.58
CA PRO A 105 -10.87 7.80 23.83
C PRO A 105 -9.74 8.47 24.61
N ASP A 106 -9.83 8.50 25.94
CA ASP A 106 -8.79 9.06 26.77
C ASP A 106 -7.48 8.28 26.74
N ASN A 107 -7.53 7.00 26.36
CA ASN A 107 -6.39 6.09 26.28
C ASN A 107 -5.79 5.99 24.88
N TYR A 108 -6.38 6.63 23.86
CA TYR A 108 -5.89 6.54 22.47
C TYR A 108 -4.43 6.98 22.30
N SER A 109 -3.94 7.88 23.15
CA SER A 109 -2.56 8.37 23.04
C SER A 109 -1.49 7.30 23.33
N VAL A 110 -1.86 6.13 23.86
CA VAL A 110 -0.92 5.04 24.11
C VAL A 110 -0.33 4.53 22.80
N VAL A 111 -1.13 4.40 21.74
CA VAL A 111 -0.70 3.90 20.42
C VAL A 111 -0.04 4.96 19.51
N ASN A 112 0.28 6.14 20.06
CA ASN A 112 0.81 7.26 19.27
C ASN A 112 2.19 6.96 18.69
N ASP A 113 3.01 6.23 19.44
CA ASP A 113 4.39 5.94 19.03
C ASP A 113 4.38 5.00 17.83
N GLU A 114 3.57 3.94 17.86
CA GLU A 114 3.39 2.97 16.78
C GLU A 114 2.80 3.64 15.53
N LEU A 115 1.74 4.45 15.70
CA LEU A 115 1.13 5.17 14.58
C LEU A 115 2.09 6.18 13.94
N SER A 116 2.90 6.85 14.75
CA SER A 116 3.94 7.76 14.28
C SER A 116 5.04 7.00 13.54
N GLU A 117 5.44 5.84 14.03
CA GLU A 117 6.43 4.97 13.38
C GLU A 117 5.92 4.45 12.04
N ILE A 118 4.69 3.90 11.98
CA ILE A 118 4.03 3.49 10.72
C ILE A 118 4.04 4.64 9.72
N PHE A 119 3.59 5.83 10.13
CA PHE A 119 3.53 7.00 9.27
C PHE A 119 4.92 7.40 8.74
N ASN A 120 5.93 7.44 9.62
CA ASN A 120 7.28 7.81 9.26
C ASN A 120 7.93 6.80 8.31
N THR A 121 7.69 5.50 8.51
CA THR A 121 8.17 4.44 7.62
C THR A 121 7.57 4.58 6.22
N ILE A 122 6.26 4.86 6.11
CA ILE A 122 5.60 5.12 4.83
C ILE A 122 6.16 6.39 4.15
N VAL A 123 6.32 7.49 4.92
CA VAL A 123 6.73 8.79 4.39
C VAL A 123 8.21 8.87 4.02
N SER A 124 9.06 8.10 4.68
CA SER A 124 10.50 8.03 4.38
C SER A 124 10.77 7.30 3.07
N ASN A 125 9.84 6.45 2.65
CA ASN A 125 9.87 5.63 1.45
C ASN A 125 9.24 6.33 0.22
N LYS A 126 9.53 7.62 0.02
CA LYS A 126 8.98 8.46 -1.08
C LYS A 126 9.71 8.33 -2.42
N GLU A 127 10.28 7.17 -2.73
CA GLU A 127 10.89 6.97 -4.05
C GLU A 127 9.83 7.01 -5.16
N THR A 128 10.23 7.49 -6.34
CA THR A 128 9.29 7.68 -7.46
C THR A 128 9.00 6.41 -8.24
N ASP A 129 9.85 5.38 -8.14
CA ASP A 129 9.84 4.23 -9.06
C ASP A 129 9.73 2.91 -8.27
N TRP A 130 8.61 2.71 -7.56
CA TRP A 130 8.39 1.53 -6.73
C TRP A 130 8.19 0.28 -7.56
N ASN A 131 9.17 -0.62 -7.52
CA ASN A 131 8.98 -1.98 -8.01
C ASN A 131 8.43 -2.92 -6.93
N GLU A 132 7.95 -4.10 -7.35
CA GLU A 132 7.38 -5.12 -6.46
C GLU A 132 8.30 -5.47 -5.28
N LYS A 133 9.61 -5.56 -5.50
CA LYS A 133 10.57 -5.92 -4.46
C LYS A 133 10.69 -4.83 -3.40
N GLU A 134 10.73 -3.56 -3.81
CA GLU A 134 10.73 -2.44 -2.88
C GLU A 134 9.42 -2.43 -2.09
N PHE A 135 8.28 -2.55 -2.76
CA PHE A 135 6.97 -2.56 -2.13
C PHE A 135 6.85 -3.67 -1.08
N ASN A 136 7.26 -4.89 -1.42
CA ASN A 136 7.28 -6.02 -0.49
C ASN A 136 8.26 -5.81 0.67
N SER A 137 9.41 -5.16 0.43
CA SER A 137 10.36 -4.81 1.49
C SER A 137 9.75 -3.81 2.48
N LEU A 138 9.01 -2.81 1.98
CA LEU A 138 8.28 -1.86 2.80
C LEU A 138 7.17 -2.54 3.60
N VAL A 139 6.39 -3.43 2.98
CA VAL A 139 5.36 -4.23 3.67
C VAL A 139 6.00 -5.05 4.80
N ALA A 140 7.13 -5.70 4.54
CA ALA A 140 7.84 -6.48 5.56
C ALA A 140 8.39 -5.62 6.71
N GLU A 141 8.79 -4.38 6.43
CA GLU A 141 9.23 -3.41 7.45
C GLU A 141 8.04 -2.89 8.29
N LEU A 142 6.90 -2.62 7.66
CA LEU A 142 5.69 -2.12 8.32
C LEU A 142 5.01 -3.17 9.18
N PHE A 143 5.05 -4.43 8.77
CA PHE A 143 4.31 -5.53 9.40
C PHE A 143 4.49 -5.61 10.93
N PRO A 144 5.72 -5.70 11.48
CA PRO A 144 5.89 -5.78 12.94
C PRO A 144 5.39 -4.54 13.68
N ILE A 145 5.45 -3.35 13.06
CA ILE A 145 4.99 -2.10 13.68
C ILE A 145 3.46 -2.08 13.74
N VAL A 146 2.80 -2.54 12.66
CA VAL A 146 1.35 -2.68 12.60
C VAL A 146 0.83 -3.76 13.55
N GLU A 147 1.58 -4.86 13.74
CA GLU A 147 1.25 -5.87 14.77
C GLU A 147 1.34 -5.29 16.18
N ASN A 148 2.39 -4.54 16.51
CA ASN A 148 2.50 -3.89 17.81
C ASN A 148 1.33 -2.91 18.04
N PHE A 149 0.98 -2.11 17.03
CA PHE A 149 -0.20 -1.24 17.07
C PHE A 149 -1.48 -2.02 17.40
N ARG A 150 -1.71 -3.15 16.72
CA ARG A 150 -2.87 -4.02 16.99
C ARG A 150 -2.86 -4.53 18.43
N ASP A 151 -1.74 -5.06 18.90
CA ASP A 151 -1.63 -5.69 20.22
C ASP A 151 -1.81 -4.68 21.36
N GLU A 152 -1.28 -3.46 21.20
CA GLU A 152 -1.52 -2.39 22.15
C GLU A 152 -2.99 -1.94 22.15
N ALA A 153 -3.58 -1.75 20.97
CA ALA A 153 -4.99 -1.41 20.85
C ALA A 153 -5.90 -2.49 21.46
N GLU A 154 -5.57 -3.77 21.27
CA GLU A 154 -6.29 -4.89 21.89
C GLU A 154 -6.22 -4.80 23.42
N THR A 155 -5.01 -4.60 23.97
CA THR A 155 -4.80 -4.43 25.42
C THR A 155 -5.64 -3.27 25.98
N LEU A 156 -5.75 -2.17 25.24
CA LEU A 156 -6.59 -1.02 25.63
C LEU A 156 -8.09 -1.33 25.59
N SER A 157 -8.52 -2.22 24.70
CA SER A 157 -9.93 -2.60 24.55
C SER A 157 -10.41 -3.59 25.63
N GLU A 158 -9.47 -4.31 26.25
CA GLU A 158 -9.75 -5.30 27.31
C GLU A 158 -9.65 -4.74 28.73
N GLY A 159 -9.02 -3.57 28.91
CA GLY A 159 -8.79 -2.89 30.19
C GLY A 159 -9.91 -1.97 30.63
#